data_AF-A0A5N5UZF0-F1
#
_entry.id   AF-A0A5N5UZF0-F1
#
_cell.length_a   1.000
_cell.length_b   1.000
_cell.length_c   1.000
_cell.angle_alpha   90.00
_cell.angle_beta   90.00
_cell.angle_gamma   90.00
#
_symmetry.space_group_name_H-M   'P 1'
#
loop_
_entity.id
_entity.type
_entity.pdbx_description
1 polymer ?
#
loop_
_entity_poly.entity_id
_entity_poly.type
_entity_poly.pdbx_seq_one_letter_code
_entity_poly.pdbx_strand_id
1 'polypeptide(L)'
;MVGALAAVAVGLAGPAQAQPDPYLPVPPFWCPGNPPGAISGSGYGGYCEGKTFPDGTRLNTWRLGPFWQPIRCIIPDGTPNPPLAPPGGCGGLLD
;
A
#
# COMPACT_ATOMS: atom_id res chain seq x y z
N MET A 1 47.36 11.69 35.44
CA MET A 1 46.30 10.83 36.00
C MET A 1 44.97 11.50 35.73
N VAL A 2 44.00 10.73 35.21
CA VAL A 2 42.54 11.03 35.11
C VAL A 2 42.16 12.14 34.12
N GLY A 3 41.27 11.97 33.14
CA GLY A 3 40.38 10.87 32.78
C GLY A 3 39.42 11.39 31.69
N ALA A 4 39.14 10.55 30.70
CA ALA A 4 38.31 10.87 29.54
C ALA A 4 36.86 11.17 29.91
N LEU A 5 36.23 12.12 29.21
CA LEU A 5 34.77 12.29 29.15
C LEU A 5 34.34 12.39 27.69
N ALA A 6 34.39 11.26 26.97
CA ALA A 6 33.61 11.05 25.77
C ALA A 6 32.24 10.52 26.22
N ALA A 7 31.29 11.41 26.48
CA ALA A 7 29.94 11.03 26.86
C ALA A 7 29.17 10.56 25.61
N VAL A 8 28.73 9.31 25.69
CA VAL A 8 28.06 8.51 24.68
C VAL A 8 26.71 9.13 24.30
N ALA A 9 26.58 9.63 23.07
CA ALA A 9 25.32 10.09 22.48
C ALA A 9 24.62 8.97 21.69
N VAL A 10 24.50 7.77 22.28
CA VAL A 10 23.81 6.62 21.65
C VAL A 10 22.58 6.27 22.47
N GLY A 11 21.53 7.06 22.31
CA GLY A 11 20.23 6.77 22.93
C GLY A 11 19.21 7.72 22.34
N LEU A 12 18.10 7.17 21.85
CA LEU A 12 16.99 7.84 21.12
C LEU A 12 17.02 7.71 19.58
N ALA A 13 17.48 6.59 19.04
CA ALA A 13 16.86 6.10 17.81
C ALA A 13 15.57 5.36 18.19
N GLY A 14 14.43 6.07 18.20
CA GLY A 14 13.12 5.43 18.23
C GLY A 14 12.93 4.55 16.99
N PRO A 15 11.99 3.60 16.98
CA PRO A 15 11.73 2.81 15.78
C PRO A 15 11.37 3.76 14.63
N ALA A 16 12.17 3.76 13.56
CA ALA A 16 11.79 4.41 12.33
C ALA A 16 10.59 3.65 11.77
N GLN A 17 9.37 4.13 12.05
CA GLN A 17 8.18 3.65 11.37
C GLN A 17 8.27 4.13 9.92
N ALA A 18 8.82 3.30 9.04
CA ALA A 18 8.70 3.52 7.61
C ALA A 18 7.19 3.54 7.30
N GLN A 19 6.70 4.67 6.78
CA GLN A 19 5.34 4.76 6.28
C GLN A 19 5.16 3.66 5.21
N PRO A 20 4.03 2.93 5.21
CA PRO A 20 3.75 1.95 4.17
C PRO A 20 3.89 2.59 2.79
N ASP A 21 4.43 1.83 1.82
CA ASP A 21 4.59 2.33 0.46
C ASP A 21 3.25 2.91 -0.05
N PRO A 22 3.22 4.17 -0.50
CA PRO A 22 1.99 4.82 -0.92
C PRO A 22 1.34 4.13 -2.12
N TYR A 23 2.09 3.38 -2.92
CA TYR A 23 1.58 2.63 -4.07
C TYR A 23 1.12 1.22 -3.69
N LEU A 24 1.56 0.66 -2.56
CA LEU A 24 1.22 -0.71 -2.18
C LEU A 24 0.00 -0.73 -1.24
N PRO A 25 -1.16 -1.25 -1.68
CA PRO A 25 -2.30 -1.43 -0.79
C PRO A 25 -2.01 -2.50 0.26
N VAL A 26 -2.32 -2.20 1.53
CA VAL A 26 -2.22 -3.14 2.66
C VAL A 26 -3.55 -3.17 3.39
N PRO A 27 -4.54 -3.93 2.87
CA PRO A 27 -5.86 -4.01 3.48
C PRO A 27 -5.81 -4.69 4.86
N PRO A 28 -6.81 -4.42 5.73
CA PRO A 28 -7.83 -3.38 5.61
C PRO A 28 -7.35 -1.99 6.05
N PHE A 29 -6.09 -1.88 6.51
CA PHE A 29 -5.61 -0.72 7.27
C PHE A 29 -5.09 0.42 6.40
N TRP A 30 -4.64 0.14 5.18
CA TRP A 30 -3.99 1.11 4.31
C TRP A 30 -4.41 0.93 2.85
N CYS A 31 -5.30 1.80 2.38
CA CYS A 31 -5.80 1.81 1.01
C CYS A 31 -5.75 3.23 0.44
N PRO A 32 -4.54 3.75 0.15
CA PRO A 32 -4.36 5.17 -0.19
C PRO A 32 -4.99 5.59 -1.52
N GLY A 33 -5.36 4.65 -2.39
CA GLY A 33 -6.10 4.90 -3.63
C GLY A 33 -7.62 4.98 -3.46
N ASN A 34 -8.15 4.46 -2.36
CA ASN A 34 -9.58 4.43 -2.09
C ASN A 34 -10.08 5.83 -1.68
N PRO A 35 -11.29 6.25 -2.11
CA PRO A 35 -11.85 7.50 -1.63
C PRO A 35 -12.15 7.42 -0.13
N PRO A 36 -12.16 8.56 0.61
CA PRO A 36 -12.51 8.58 2.02
C PRO A 36 -13.87 7.92 2.27
N GLY A 37 -13.92 6.97 3.20
CA GLY A 37 -15.15 6.23 3.52
C GLY A 37 -15.47 5.08 2.58
N ALA A 38 -14.68 4.83 1.53
CA ALA A 38 -14.80 3.58 0.78
C ALA A 38 -14.48 2.39 1.67
N ILE A 39 -15.32 1.37 1.55
CA ILE A 39 -15.17 0.12 2.28
C ILE A 39 -13.94 -0.60 1.72
N SER A 40 -12.84 -0.43 2.45
CA SER A 40 -11.60 -1.17 2.22
C SER A 40 -11.70 -2.64 2.63
N GLY A 41 -12.86 -3.07 3.14
CA GLY A 41 -13.16 -4.45 3.51
C GLY A 41 -14.43 -4.53 4.37
N SER A 42 -15.38 -5.38 3.98
CA SER A 42 -16.55 -5.76 4.77
C SER A 42 -16.76 -7.28 4.72
N GLY A 43 -17.59 -7.82 5.62
CA GLY A 43 -17.99 -9.23 5.59
C GLY A 43 -18.58 -9.71 4.25
N TYR A 44 -19.08 -8.78 3.44
CA TYR A 44 -19.71 -9.03 2.14
C TYR A 44 -18.77 -8.78 0.93
N GLY A 45 -17.51 -8.42 1.17
CA GLY A 45 -16.53 -8.09 0.14
C GLY A 45 -15.89 -6.71 0.35
N GLY A 46 -15.00 -6.33 -0.56
CA GLY A 46 -14.32 -5.04 -0.53
C GLY A 46 -13.12 -5.01 -1.46
N TYR A 47 -12.56 -3.83 -1.65
CA TYR A 47 -11.36 -3.63 -2.45
C TYR A 47 -10.46 -2.60 -1.78
N CYS A 48 -9.17 -2.71 -2.04
CA CYS A 48 -8.15 -1.83 -1.50
C CYS A 48 -7.18 -1.49 -2.63
N GLU A 49 -7.10 -0.20 -2.94
CA GLU A 49 -6.21 0.32 -3.98
C GLU A 49 -5.07 1.12 -3.37
N GLY A 50 -3.92 1.03 -4.02
CA GLY A 50 -2.77 1.90 -3.82
C GLY A 50 -2.94 3.24 -4.54
N LYS A 51 -1.99 4.16 -4.33
CA LYS A 51 -1.96 5.44 -5.05
C LYS A 51 -1.86 5.22 -6.57
N THR A 52 -2.43 6.15 -7.34
CA THR A 52 -2.28 6.16 -8.80
C THR A 52 -0.83 6.39 -9.20
N PHE A 53 -0.32 5.51 -10.07
CA PHE A 53 0.97 5.66 -10.75
C PHE A 53 0.92 6.78 -11.81
N PRO A 54 2.07 7.30 -12.27
CA PRO A 54 2.10 8.32 -13.32
C PRO A 54 1.46 7.90 -14.65
N ASP A 55 1.40 6.60 -14.92
CA ASP A 55 0.74 6.00 -16.09
C ASP A 55 -0.79 5.88 -15.93
N GLY A 56 -1.35 6.33 -14.81
CA GLY A 56 -2.79 6.27 -14.52
C GLY A 56 -3.27 4.95 -13.92
N THR A 57 -2.41 3.95 -13.79
CA THR A 57 -2.75 2.63 -13.23
C THR A 57 -2.69 2.62 -11.70
N ARG A 58 -3.21 1.56 -11.07
CA ARG A 58 -3.15 1.34 -9.62
C ARG A 58 -2.86 -0.12 -9.29
N LEU A 59 -2.19 -0.34 -8.17
CA LEU A 59 -2.19 -1.66 -7.52
C LEU A 59 -3.51 -1.83 -6.78
N ASN A 60 -4.16 -2.98 -6.97
CA ASN A 60 -5.43 -3.34 -6.36
C ASN A 60 -5.34 -4.72 -5.73
N THR A 61 -5.97 -4.89 -4.58
CA THR A 61 -6.34 -6.19 -4.03
C THR A 61 -7.82 -6.14 -3.66
N TRP A 62 -8.51 -7.25 -3.87
CA TRP A 62 -9.94 -7.35 -3.61
C TRP A 62 -10.22 -8.56 -2.74
N ARG A 63 -11.36 -8.53 -2.04
CA ARG A 63 -11.72 -9.54 -1.04
C ARG A 63 -12.80 -10.45 -1.58
N LEU A 64 -12.55 -11.76 -1.53
CA LEU A 64 -13.54 -12.81 -1.77
C LEU A 64 -13.80 -13.55 -0.45
N GLY A 65 -14.97 -13.33 0.15
CA GLY A 65 -15.28 -13.86 1.48
C GLY A 65 -14.27 -13.36 2.52
N PRO A 66 -13.58 -14.25 3.28
CA PRO A 66 -12.58 -13.83 4.24
C PRO A 66 -11.19 -13.52 3.64
N PHE A 67 -10.96 -13.85 2.36
CA PHE A 67 -9.62 -13.87 1.77
C PHE A 67 -9.35 -12.68 0.83
N TRP A 68 -8.22 -12.01 1.07
CA TRP A 68 -7.66 -11.03 0.15
C TRP A 68 -6.98 -11.73 -1.01
N GLN A 69 -7.28 -11.30 -2.23
CA GLN A 69 -6.65 -11.82 -3.43
C GLN A 69 -5.26 -11.21 -3.61
N PRO A 70 -4.36 -11.86 -4.38
CA PRO A 70 -3.07 -11.29 -4.72
C PRO A 70 -3.19 -9.89 -5.33
N ILE A 71 -2.17 -9.07 -5.10
CA ILE A 71 -2.09 -7.73 -5.67
C ILE A 71 -2.00 -7.85 -7.20
N ARG A 72 -2.75 -7.00 -7.89
CA ARG A 72 -2.80 -6.91 -9.36
C ARG A 72 -2.68 -5.46 -9.81
N CYS A 73 -2.22 -5.26 -11.04
CA CYS A 73 -2.22 -3.94 -11.67
C CYS A 73 -3.52 -3.73 -12.44
N ILE A 74 -4.18 -2.59 -12.23
CA ILE A 74 -5.47 -2.28 -12.81
C ILE A 74 -5.47 -0.92 -13.52
N ILE A 75 -6.44 -0.76 -14.43
CA ILE A 75 -6.89 0.54 -14.91
C ILE A 75 -8.10 0.94 -14.05
N PRO A 76 -8.00 1.99 -13.21
CA PRO A 76 -9.08 2.35 -12.30
C PRO A 76 -10.31 2.85 -13.06
N ASP A 77 -11.45 2.17 -12.86
CA ASP A 77 -12.75 2.51 -13.46
C ASP A 77 -13.86 2.78 -12.41
N GLY A 78 -13.52 2.70 -11.12
CA GLY A 78 -14.44 2.88 -10.00
C GLY A 78 -15.33 1.67 -9.69
N THR A 79 -15.17 0.56 -10.40
CA THR A 79 -15.89 -0.68 -10.12
C THR A 79 -15.15 -1.53 -9.06
N PRO A 80 -15.85 -2.47 -8.39
CA PRO A 80 -15.18 -3.39 -7.46
C PRO A 80 -14.18 -4.33 -8.12
N ASN A 81 -14.26 -4.51 -9.44
CA ASN A 81 -13.38 -5.39 -10.20
C ASN A 81 -12.92 -4.73 -11.50
N PRO A 82 -11.97 -3.79 -11.42
CA PRO A 82 -11.50 -3.05 -12.58
C PRO A 82 -10.72 -3.95 -13.55
N PRO A 83 -10.64 -3.58 -14.84
CA PRO A 83 -9.84 -4.30 -15.81
C PRO A 83 -8.34 -4.27 -15.46
N LEU A 84 -7.63 -5.33 -15.83
CA LEU A 84 -6.18 -5.41 -15.66
C LEU A 84 -5.48 -4.42 -16.59
N ALA A 85 -4.42 -3.79 -16.09
CA ALA A 85 -3.55 -2.98 -16.93
C ALA A 85 -2.74 -3.89 -17.88
N PRO A 86 -2.38 -3.38 -19.08
CA PRO A 86 -1.44 -4.07 -19.95
C PRO A 86 -0.04 -4.15 -19.30
N PRO A 87 0.86 -5.02 -19.82
CA PRO A 87 2.24 -5.04 -19.39
C PRO A 87 2.90 -3.67 -19.49
N GLY A 88 3.74 -3.34 -18.52
CA GLY A 88 4.35 -2.02 -18.29
C GLY A 88 3.54 -1.13 -17.34
N GLY A 89 2.33 -1.55 -16.95
CA GLY A 89 1.51 -0.84 -15.97
C GLY A 89 2.06 -0.92 -14.55
N CYS A 90 1.61 -0.01 -13.68
CA CYS A 90 2.04 0.11 -12.29
C CYS A 90 3.56 0.27 -12.15
N GLY A 91 4.17 0.98 -13.12
CA GLY A 91 5.61 1.15 -13.19
C GLY A 91 6.41 -0.15 -13.42
N GLY A 92 5.77 -1.21 -13.92
CA GLY A 92 6.39 -2.51 -14.19
C GLY A 92 6.60 -3.38 -12.95
N LEU A 93 5.92 -3.08 -11.84
CA LEU A 93 6.16 -3.80 -10.58
C LEU A 93 5.69 -5.27 -10.58
N LEU A 94 4.81 -5.63 -11.52
CA LEU A 94 4.17 -6.94 -11.60
C LEU A 94 4.42 -7.66 -12.94
N ASP A 95 5.34 -7.15 -13.77
CA ASP A 95 5.73 -7.75 -15.05
C ASP A 95 6.91 -8.74 -14.92
#